data_AF-A0A6J6KP62-F1
#
_entry.id   AF-A0A6J6KP62-F1
#
_cell.length_a   1.000
_cell.length_b   1.000
_cell.length_c   1.000
_cell.angle_alpha   90.00
_cell.angle_beta   90.00
_cell.angle_gamma   90.00
#
_symmetry.space_group_name_H-M   'P 1'
#
loop_
_entity.id
_entity.type
_entity.pdbx_description
1 polymer ?
#
loop_
_entity_poly.entity_id
_entity_poly.type
_entity_poly.pdbx_seq_one_letter_code
_entity_poly.pdbx_strand_id
1 'polypeptide(L)'
;MSTDEDFKSSNPNGENVDPENSDSNGPVEEPTTPVVTPPEETPPTPPEETPPTPPEETPPTPPEETPPTPPEEISHSKVEEELKRAAENAEALRLAEEKEREERLEALQKERELIHAEVQALTDEIDIKEEKASQFAIWVERHRRTFLWKMFARMRGERDAVIAKRDSYVSTMENLQLPEPGELVRLRKRFHKTILSVFGISFFLWLAYFLVTTFLPFAWVIRLTSFGSTIFRYVLAASIITIFSALILYYRDWRRFDWRVKTLIKTLENVAKGFDKVRQEEVRLFSLYPQVVDWLEILGYSLNRPWTMNDRWFKSYLSDLNQDEFPFSLRIAQAQESDASSMNKLQGRAMKSFAIRGWRSKVLKDQVTAIAHTVGLPSERMNIDGLDADIAYSPGGPRSEMRKGLENQDALELVARRQLVPLTFKVQSEGITKSRPPVKENRTNVLDPIQADQAGLEEEERVDWDDFLREPIGPFDGLVTPFSIASLTQGQVGYGYHEKMKSHFVVPERLEGDSKKNPDARVETYPETANLPMDIVIRMDLSDPMPPKAIKINSKAGLAETSPPEDETRPGARPVDDEEED
;
A
#
# COMPACT_ATOMS: atom_id res chain seq x y z
N MET A 1 -34.36 27.47 43.75
CA MET A 1 -33.31 26.47 44.02
C MET A 1 -32.21 26.76 43.01
N SER A 2 -31.26 27.70 43.22
CA SER A 2 -30.26 27.80 44.31
C SER A 2 -29.55 26.46 44.48
N THR A 3 -28.26 26.28 44.22
CA THR A 3 -27.11 27.19 44.43
C THR A 3 -25.93 26.86 43.50
N ASP A 4 -25.13 27.89 43.25
CA ASP A 4 -23.72 27.88 42.80
C ASP A 4 -22.82 27.00 43.68
N GLU A 5 -21.74 26.45 43.10
CA GLU A 5 -20.47 26.28 43.82
C GLU A 5 -19.28 26.53 42.88
N ASP A 6 -18.58 27.62 43.19
CA ASP A 6 -17.25 28.01 42.74
C ASP A 6 -16.18 27.06 43.30
N PHE A 7 -15.25 26.60 42.47
CA PHE A 7 -13.99 26.02 42.91
C PHE A 7 -12.82 26.96 42.57
N LYS A 8 -12.44 27.77 43.56
CA LYS A 8 -11.11 28.40 43.66
C LYS A 8 -10.24 27.52 44.54
N SER A 9 -9.14 26.99 44.01
CA SER A 9 -8.01 26.57 44.84
C SER A 9 -6.78 27.39 44.46
N SER A 10 -6.44 28.29 45.36
CA SER A 10 -5.12 28.91 45.48
C SER A 10 -4.21 27.94 46.24
N ASN A 11 -3.05 27.60 45.68
CA ASN A 11 -1.94 27.09 46.47
C ASN A 11 -0.69 27.95 46.19
N PRO A 12 -0.05 28.52 47.23
CA PRO A 12 1.15 29.31 47.12
C PRO A 12 2.40 28.44 47.39
N ASN A 13 3.48 28.64 46.61
CA ASN A 13 4.90 28.54 46.99
C ASN A 13 5.78 28.02 45.85
N GLY A 14 6.96 28.65 45.73
CA GLY A 14 8.08 28.24 44.88
C GLY A 14 8.05 28.96 43.53
N GLU A 15 9.07 29.69 43.08
CA GLU A 15 10.44 29.84 43.56
C GLU A 15 11.00 31.02 42.75
N ASN A 16 11.68 31.96 43.42
CA ASN A 16 12.40 33.05 42.77
C ASN A 16 13.58 32.48 41.99
N VAL A 17 13.63 32.71 40.68
CA VAL A 17 14.87 32.61 39.90
C VAL A 17 15.00 33.89 39.08
N ASP A 18 16.08 34.62 39.35
CA ASP A 18 16.53 35.80 38.64
C ASP A 18 16.76 35.51 37.15
N PRO A 19 16.42 36.43 36.22
CA PRO A 19 16.96 36.36 34.88
C PRO A 19 18.32 37.05 34.86
N GLU A 20 19.37 36.24 34.90
CA GLU A 20 20.71 36.67 34.52
C GLU A 20 20.73 37.07 33.04
N ASN A 21 21.27 38.26 32.85
CA ASN A 21 21.54 38.96 31.62
C ASN A 21 22.60 38.19 30.82
N SER A 22 22.31 37.80 29.57
CA SER A 22 23.36 37.47 28.60
C SER A 22 23.01 38.03 27.23
N ASP A 23 23.56 39.21 26.98
CA ASP A 23 23.88 39.71 25.66
C ASP A 23 24.78 38.69 24.93
N SER A 24 24.34 38.24 23.77
CA SER A 24 25.23 37.66 22.76
C SER A 24 24.74 38.06 21.37
N ASN A 25 25.15 39.28 20.97
CA ASN A 25 25.31 39.64 19.58
C ASN A 25 26.39 38.75 18.94
N GLY A 26 26.02 37.97 17.94
CA GLY A 26 26.91 37.24 17.04
C GLY A 26 26.31 37.21 15.64
N PRO A 27 27.11 37.39 14.57
CA PRO A 27 26.64 37.88 13.28
C PRO A 27 25.97 36.80 12.43
N VAL A 28 24.94 37.21 11.71
CA VAL A 28 24.31 36.45 10.63
C VAL A 28 25.25 36.48 9.43
N GLU A 29 26.02 35.40 9.25
CA GLU A 29 26.51 34.99 7.94
C GLU A 29 25.67 33.78 7.51
N GLU A 30 24.82 33.95 6.51
CA GLU A 30 24.39 32.84 5.66
C GLU A 30 24.65 33.16 4.18
N PRO A 31 24.93 32.12 3.39
CA PRO A 31 25.66 32.22 2.14
C PRO A 31 24.73 32.35 0.94
N THR A 32 25.18 33.15 -0.02
CA THR A 32 24.77 33.10 -1.42
C THR A 32 25.04 31.73 -2.03
N THR A 33 24.02 31.06 -2.56
CA THR A 33 24.12 30.23 -3.78
C THR A 33 22.72 29.99 -4.39
N PRO A 34 22.64 29.74 -5.70
CA PRO A 34 21.50 30.12 -6.53
C PRO A 34 20.42 29.03 -6.62
N VAL A 35 19.18 29.48 -6.76
CA VAL A 35 18.03 28.68 -7.20
C VAL A 35 18.28 28.23 -8.64
N VAL A 36 18.58 26.94 -8.82
CA VAL A 36 18.46 26.25 -10.10
C VAL A 36 17.03 25.74 -10.18
N THR A 37 16.19 26.43 -10.95
CA THR A 37 14.89 25.93 -11.40
C THR A 37 15.09 24.87 -12.49
N PRO A 38 14.45 23.70 -12.41
CA PRO A 38 14.38 22.78 -13.54
C PRO A 38 13.49 23.37 -14.65
N PRO A 39 13.78 23.11 -15.94
CA PRO A 39 12.97 23.61 -17.03
C PRO A 39 11.59 22.95 -17.02
N GLU A 40 10.57 23.80 -17.04
CA GLU A 40 9.16 23.47 -17.23
C GLU A 40 8.97 23.05 -18.70
N GLU A 41 8.98 21.74 -18.95
CA GLU A 41 8.57 21.18 -20.25
C GLU A 41 7.08 21.45 -20.46
N THR A 42 6.80 22.52 -21.21
CA THR A 42 5.47 22.82 -21.71
C THR A 42 5.19 21.88 -22.88
N PRO A 43 4.06 21.14 -22.92
CA PRO A 43 3.71 20.30 -24.06
C PRO A 43 3.50 21.17 -25.32
N PRO A 44 3.98 20.74 -26.50
CA PRO A 44 3.80 21.50 -27.73
C PRO A 44 2.31 21.60 -28.07
N THR A 45 1.87 22.84 -28.31
CA THR A 45 0.56 23.17 -28.85
C THR A 45 0.41 22.53 -30.24
N PRO A 46 -0.70 21.84 -30.55
CA PRO A 46 -0.91 21.26 -31.88
C PRO A 46 -1.02 22.39 -32.93
N PRO A 47 -0.45 22.22 -34.14
CA PRO A 47 -0.61 23.18 -35.21
C PRO A 47 -2.07 23.23 -35.67
N GLU A 48 -2.58 24.45 -35.77
CA GLU A 48 -3.88 24.82 -36.29
C GLU A 48 -3.94 24.47 -37.79
N GLU A 49 -4.59 23.35 -38.13
CA GLU A 49 -4.89 22.97 -39.51
C GLU A 49 -5.85 23.99 -40.14
N THR A 50 -5.31 24.87 -40.98
CA THR A 50 -6.11 25.70 -41.89
C THR A 50 -6.38 24.86 -43.15
N PRO A 51 -7.64 24.68 -43.57
CA PRO A 51 -7.98 23.82 -44.72
C PRO A 51 -7.49 24.44 -46.05
N PRO A 52 -6.97 23.62 -47.00
CA PRO A 52 -6.58 24.12 -48.31
C PRO A 52 -7.80 24.53 -49.13
N THR A 53 -7.72 25.75 -49.67
CA THR A 53 -8.67 26.33 -50.62
C THR A 53 -8.63 25.54 -51.95
N PRO A 54 -9.78 25.18 -52.55
CA PRO A 54 -9.82 24.43 -53.80
C PRO A 54 -9.39 25.29 -55.00
N PRO A 55 -8.69 24.74 -56.00
CA PRO A 55 -8.34 25.46 -57.22
C PRO A 55 -9.58 25.58 -58.14
N GLU A 56 -9.82 26.80 -58.58
CA GLU A 56 -10.85 27.19 -59.55
C GLU A 56 -10.41 26.77 -60.97
N GLU A 57 -11.09 25.80 -61.55
CA GLU A 57 -11.01 25.46 -62.98
C GLU A 57 -11.81 26.48 -63.81
N THR A 58 -11.24 27.01 -64.91
CA THR A 58 -11.85 27.19 -66.26
C THR A 58 -10.96 28.07 -67.19
N PRO A 59 -11.12 28.09 -68.53
CA PRO A 59 -10.30 27.33 -69.50
C PRO A 59 -9.53 28.24 -70.51
N PRO A 60 -8.54 27.74 -71.27
CA PRO A 60 -7.93 28.52 -72.35
C PRO A 60 -8.26 27.98 -73.75
N THR A 61 -8.87 28.79 -74.62
CA THR A 61 -8.62 28.90 -76.08
C THR A 61 -9.46 30.06 -76.66
N PRO A 62 -9.12 30.72 -77.79
CA PRO A 62 -7.97 30.55 -78.69
C PRO A 62 -7.23 31.87 -79.07
N PRO A 63 -6.05 31.80 -79.73
CA PRO A 63 -5.44 32.96 -80.38
C PRO A 63 -5.86 33.06 -81.87
N GLU A 64 -6.14 34.29 -82.31
CA GLU A 64 -6.47 34.65 -83.70
C GLU A 64 -5.35 35.52 -84.29
N GLU A 65 -4.79 35.01 -85.39
CA GLU A 65 -4.20 35.64 -86.58
C GLU A 65 -3.16 36.78 -86.49
N THR A 66 -2.02 36.54 -87.16
CA THR A 66 -1.20 37.59 -87.79
C THR A 66 -0.70 37.06 -89.15
N PRO A 67 -0.69 37.86 -90.23
CA PRO A 67 -0.70 37.40 -91.63
C PRO A 67 0.68 36.96 -92.19
N PRO A 68 0.72 36.34 -93.40
CA PRO A 68 1.81 35.50 -93.87
C PRO A 68 2.88 36.25 -94.66
N THR A 69 4.09 35.68 -94.76
CA THR A 69 5.06 35.95 -95.83
C THR A 69 5.88 34.66 -96.12
N PRO A 70 6.17 34.30 -97.39
CA PRO A 70 6.48 32.93 -97.82
C PRO A 70 7.97 32.72 -98.19
N PRO A 71 8.37 31.63 -98.88
CA PRO A 71 8.72 30.31 -98.35
C PRO A 71 10.20 29.94 -98.61
N GLU A 72 10.78 29.02 -97.83
CA GLU A 72 11.98 28.29 -98.25
C GLU A 72 11.75 26.78 -98.09
N GLU A 73 11.90 26.07 -99.21
CA GLU A 73 11.84 24.61 -99.33
C GLU A 73 12.81 23.92 -98.37
N ILE A 74 12.50 22.67 -97.96
CA ILE A 74 13.42 21.50 -98.05
C ILE A 74 12.72 20.21 -97.56
N SER A 75 12.59 19.27 -98.51
CA SER A 75 12.67 17.80 -98.37
C SER A 75 11.65 17.02 -97.51
N HIS A 76 10.65 16.45 -98.19
CA HIS A 76 9.59 15.56 -97.70
C HIS A 76 10.04 14.21 -97.07
N SER A 77 11.32 13.81 -97.13
CA SER A 77 11.77 12.53 -96.56
C SER A 77 12.10 12.59 -95.06
N LYS A 78 12.26 13.80 -94.49
CA LYS A 78 12.68 14.00 -93.09
C LYS A 78 11.48 14.17 -92.14
N VAL A 79 10.39 14.70 -92.67
CA VAL A 79 9.16 15.02 -91.91
C VAL A 79 8.39 13.77 -91.49
N GLU A 80 8.37 12.73 -92.32
CA GLU A 80 7.64 11.48 -92.04
C GLU A 80 8.36 10.60 -91.00
N GLU A 81 9.71 10.66 -90.96
CA GLU A 81 10.52 10.00 -89.93
C GLU A 81 10.48 10.76 -88.60
N GLU A 82 10.43 12.10 -88.63
CA GLU A 82 10.22 12.93 -87.44
C GLU A 82 8.81 12.78 -86.86
N LEU A 83 7.77 12.62 -87.69
CA LEU A 83 6.40 12.33 -87.23
C LEU A 83 6.26 10.96 -86.56
N LYS A 84 6.95 9.93 -87.05
CA LYS A 84 6.97 8.61 -86.40
C LYS A 84 7.74 8.62 -85.08
N ARG A 85 8.90 9.29 -85.03
CA ARG A 85 9.63 9.47 -83.75
C ARG A 85 8.86 10.35 -82.78
N ALA A 86 8.12 11.35 -83.24
CA ALA A 86 7.26 12.17 -82.39
C ALA A 86 6.08 11.37 -81.83
N ALA A 87 5.48 10.47 -82.63
CA ALA A 87 4.42 9.58 -82.17
C ALA A 87 4.93 8.52 -81.16
N GLU A 88 6.08 7.90 -81.43
CA GLU A 88 6.72 6.95 -80.49
C GLU A 88 7.17 7.67 -79.20
N ASN A 89 7.69 8.88 -79.28
CA ASN A 89 8.04 9.69 -78.11
C ASN A 89 6.78 10.10 -77.33
N ALA A 90 5.67 10.42 -77.99
CA ALA A 90 4.42 10.76 -77.33
C ALA A 90 3.80 9.54 -76.61
N GLU A 91 3.83 8.35 -77.23
CA GLU A 91 3.40 7.11 -76.57
C GLU A 91 4.32 6.73 -75.40
N ALA A 92 5.64 6.89 -75.54
CA ALA A 92 6.59 6.68 -74.47
C ALA A 92 6.38 7.65 -73.29
N LEU A 93 6.02 8.91 -73.57
CA LEU A 93 5.75 9.92 -72.55
C LEU A 93 4.45 9.62 -71.79
N ARG A 94 3.41 9.13 -72.48
CA ARG A 94 2.16 8.69 -71.84
C ARG A 94 2.36 7.45 -70.97
N LEU A 95 3.14 6.49 -71.43
CA LEU A 95 3.53 5.31 -70.64
C LEU A 95 4.37 5.68 -69.41
N ALA A 96 5.23 6.71 -69.52
CA ALA A 96 5.98 7.23 -68.39
C ALA A 96 5.07 7.95 -67.37
N GLU A 97 4.13 8.77 -67.84
CA GLU A 97 3.13 9.43 -66.98
C GLU A 97 2.20 8.41 -66.28
N GLU A 98 1.77 7.35 -66.97
CA GLU A 98 0.96 6.28 -66.37
C GLU A 98 1.74 5.53 -65.30
N LYS A 99 3.01 5.21 -65.52
CA LYS A 99 3.88 4.61 -64.51
C LYS A 99 4.11 5.52 -63.31
N GLU A 100 4.38 6.80 -63.52
CA GLU A 100 4.55 7.77 -62.42
C GLU A 100 3.26 7.89 -61.61
N ARG A 101 2.09 7.82 -62.28
CA ARG A 101 0.79 7.84 -61.62
C ARG A 101 0.53 6.56 -60.81
N GLU A 102 0.90 5.39 -61.33
CA GLU A 102 0.82 4.11 -60.62
C GLU A 102 1.75 4.10 -59.40
N GLU A 103 3.01 4.52 -59.55
CA GLU A 103 3.97 4.64 -58.45
C GLU A 103 3.47 5.60 -57.36
N ARG A 104 2.84 6.72 -57.76
CA ARG A 104 2.25 7.69 -56.83
C ARG A 104 1.02 7.13 -56.10
N LEU A 105 0.21 6.32 -56.77
CA LEU A 105 -0.92 5.63 -56.14
C LEU A 105 -0.44 4.57 -55.14
N GLU A 106 0.59 3.79 -55.48
CA GLU A 106 1.19 2.83 -54.55
C GLU A 106 1.83 3.52 -53.33
N ALA A 107 2.50 4.66 -53.54
CA ALA A 107 3.07 5.45 -52.44
C ALA A 107 1.98 5.95 -51.49
N LEU A 108 0.89 6.51 -52.02
CA LEU A 108 -0.25 6.98 -51.23
C LEU A 108 -1.00 5.82 -50.53
N GLN A 109 -1.07 4.64 -51.15
CA GLN A 109 -1.63 3.45 -50.50
C GLN A 109 -0.78 3.00 -49.31
N LYS A 110 0.54 2.96 -49.45
CA LYS A 110 1.47 2.63 -48.35
C LYS A 110 1.38 3.66 -47.22
N GLU A 111 1.31 4.95 -47.55
CA GLU A 111 1.14 6.01 -46.56
C GLU A 111 -0.19 5.88 -45.82
N ARG A 112 -1.28 5.58 -46.53
CA ARG A 112 -2.59 5.31 -45.94
C ARG A 112 -2.57 4.09 -45.01
N GLU A 113 -1.88 3.01 -45.39
CA GLU A 113 -1.73 1.81 -44.56
C GLU A 113 -0.92 2.09 -43.29
N LEU A 114 0.16 2.87 -43.40
CA LEU A 114 0.95 3.32 -42.25
C LEU A 114 0.11 4.16 -41.29
N ILE A 115 -0.64 5.14 -41.82
CA ILE A 115 -1.55 5.97 -41.02
C ILE A 115 -2.64 5.10 -40.38
N HIS A 116 -3.22 4.14 -41.09
CA HIS A 116 -4.21 3.23 -40.51
C HIS A 116 -3.62 2.36 -39.39
N ALA A 117 -2.39 1.87 -39.55
CA ALA A 117 -1.70 1.11 -38.51
C ALA A 117 -1.40 1.97 -37.27
N GLU A 118 -0.99 3.22 -37.46
CA GLU A 118 -0.75 4.17 -36.37
C GLU A 118 -2.05 4.53 -35.64
N VAL A 119 -3.13 4.80 -36.38
CA VAL A 119 -4.46 5.04 -35.80
C VAL A 119 -4.95 3.83 -35.01
N GLN A 120 -4.75 2.61 -35.52
CA GLN A 120 -5.09 1.39 -34.79
C GLN A 120 -4.27 1.24 -33.50
N ALA A 121 -2.96 1.45 -33.55
CA ALA A 121 -2.10 1.39 -32.38
C ALA A 121 -2.50 2.43 -31.30
N LEU A 122 -2.82 3.66 -31.72
CA LEU A 122 -3.31 4.71 -30.82
C LEU A 122 -4.69 4.36 -30.23
N THR A 123 -5.57 3.74 -31.02
CA THR A 123 -6.88 3.29 -30.55
C THR A 123 -6.74 2.19 -29.50
N ASP A 124 -5.91 1.18 -29.76
CA ASP A 124 -5.63 0.10 -28.82
C ASP A 124 -5.02 0.65 -27.51
N GLU A 125 -4.13 1.66 -27.60
CA GLU A 125 -3.58 2.32 -26.41
C GLU A 125 -4.65 3.08 -25.60
N ILE A 126 -5.57 3.76 -26.29
CA ILE A 126 -6.70 4.46 -25.65
C ILE A 126 -7.60 3.44 -24.96
N ASP A 127 -7.95 2.33 -25.62
CA ASP A 127 -8.82 1.29 -25.07
C ASP A 127 -8.19 0.66 -23.80
N ILE A 128 -6.89 0.38 -23.82
CA ILE A 128 -6.17 -0.13 -22.64
C ILE A 128 -6.18 0.90 -21.50
N LYS A 129 -6.02 2.19 -21.80
CA LYS A 129 -6.06 3.26 -20.79
C LYS A 129 -7.47 3.44 -20.23
N GLU A 130 -8.50 3.34 -21.06
CA GLU A 130 -9.90 3.46 -20.65
C GLU A 130 -10.32 2.26 -19.78
N GLU A 131 -9.90 1.04 -20.15
CA GLU A 131 -10.11 -0.14 -19.31
C GLU A 131 -9.46 0.05 -17.94
N LYS A 132 -8.19 0.48 -17.89
CA LYS A 132 -7.48 0.76 -16.63
C LYS A 132 -8.16 1.87 -15.82
N ALA A 133 -8.64 2.92 -16.47
CA ALA A 133 -9.39 4.00 -15.82
C ALA A 133 -10.71 3.50 -15.23
N SER A 134 -11.43 2.62 -15.93
CA SER A 134 -12.66 2.01 -15.44
C SER A 134 -12.42 1.10 -14.22
N GLN A 135 -11.38 0.26 -14.27
CA GLN A 135 -10.97 -0.59 -13.15
C GLN A 135 -10.57 0.27 -11.94
N PHE A 136 -9.84 1.35 -12.18
CA PHE A 136 -9.49 2.32 -11.15
C PHE A 136 -10.73 3.01 -10.56
N ALA A 137 -11.70 3.41 -11.37
CA ALA A 137 -12.94 4.04 -10.89
C ALA A 137 -13.75 3.08 -9.99
N ILE A 138 -13.85 1.80 -10.38
CA ILE A 138 -14.49 0.76 -9.55
C ILE A 138 -13.72 0.58 -8.23
N TRP A 139 -12.39 0.55 -8.29
CA TRP A 139 -11.55 0.48 -7.11
C TRP A 139 -11.77 1.70 -6.19
N VAL A 140 -11.79 2.92 -6.74
CA VAL A 140 -12.04 4.16 -5.97
C VAL A 140 -13.41 4.11 -5.31
N GLU A 141 -14.48 3.74 -6.02
CA GLU A 141 -15.82 3.71 -5.45
C GLU A 141 -15.94 2.68 -4.32
N ARG A 142 -15.29 1.52 -4.47
CA ARG A 142 -15.19 0.52 -3.39
C ARG A 142 -14.47 1.07 -2.17
N HIS A 143 -13.38 1.81 -2.37
CA HIS A 143 -12.56 2.34 -1.29
C HIS A 143 -13.10 3.63 -0.68
N ARG A 144 -13.94 4.39 -1.40
CA ARG A 144 -14.54 5.64 -0.94
C ARG A 144 -15.38 5.48 0.33
N ARG A 145 -15.94 4.30 0.54
CA ARG A 145 -16.75 3.96 1.72
C ARG A 145 -15.90 3.61 2.93
N THR A 146 -14.62 3.29 2.74
CA THR A 146 -13.70 2.89 3.81
C THR A 146 -13.42 4.04 4.78
N PHE A 147 -13.06 3.67 6.00
CA PHE A 147 -12.70 4.64 7.04
C PHE A 147 -11.49 5.49 6.62
N LEU A 148 -10.44 4.87 6.09
CA LEU A 148 -9.22 5.56 5.66
C LEU A 148 -9.54 6.64 4.63
N TRP A 149 -10.29 6.30 3.58
CA TRP A 149 -10.65 7.27 2.54
C TRP A 149 -11.46 8.44 3.07
N LYS A 150 -12.46 8.18 3.92
CA LYS A 150 -13.26 9.24 4.57
C LYS A 150 -12.41 10.13 5.45
N MET A 151 -11.45 9.56 6.18
CA MET A 151 -10.54 10.32 7.02
C MET A 151 -9.60 11.20 6.18
N PHE A 152 -8.98 10.65 5.13
CA PHE A 152 -8.16 11.41 4.19
C PHE A 152 -8.94 12.54 3.50
N ALA A 153 -10.15 12.24 3.02
CA ALA A 153 -11.02 13.24 2.39
C ALA A 153 -11.38 14.36 3.38
N ARG A 154 -11.66 14.02 4.65
CA ARG A 154 -11.93 15.00 5.70
C ARG A 154 -10.71 15.85 6.02
N MET A 155 -9.53 15.23 6.20
CA MET A 155 -8.28 15.96 6.44
C MET A 155 -7.95 16.91 5.29
N ARG A 156 -8.06 16.45 4.04
CA ARG A 156 -7.87 17.32 2.86
C ARG A 156 -8.88 18.47 2.86
N GLY A 157 -10.16 18.19 3.09
CA GLY A 157 -11.19 19.23 3.16
C GLY A 157 -10.97 20.26 4.27
N GLU A 158 -10.52 19.84 5.45
CA GLU A 158 -10.17 20.74 6.56
C GLU A 158 -8.93 21.59 6.22
N ARG A 159 -7.89 21.01 5.60
CA ARG A 159 -6.71 21.74 5.10
C ARG A 159 -7.09 22.78 4.04
N ASP A 160 -7.87 22.37 3.04
CA ASP A 160 -8.30 23.25 1.95
C ASP A 160 -9.19 24.38 2.47
N ALA A 161 -10.04 24.11 3.47
CA ALA A 161 -10.84 25.13 4.13
C ALA A 161 -9.99 26.16 4.90
N VAL A 162 -8.90 25.73 5.53
CA VAL A 162 -7.94 26.62 6.22
C VAL A 162 -7.20 27.50 5.20
N ILE A 163 -6.73 26.92 4.09
CA ILE A 163 -6.08 27.66 2.99
C ILE A 163 -7.06 28.67 2.38
N ALA A 164 -8.27 28.24 2.02
CA ALA A 164 -9.29 29.13 1.46
C ALA A 164 -9.64 30.28 2.42
N LYS A 165 -9.65 30.02 3.73
CA LYS A 165 -9.88 31.05 4.74
C LYS A 165 -8.71 32.02 4.86
N ARG A 166 -7.47 31.54 4.79
CA ARG A 166 -6.28 32.40 4.71
C ARG A 166 -6.35 33.31 3.49
N ASP A 167 -6.66 32.75 2.32
CA ASP A 167 -6.78 33.49 1.07
C ASP A 167 -7.93 34.51 1.11
N SER A 168 -9.02 34.18 1.82
CA SER A 168 -10.10 35.14 2.08
C SER A 168 -9.64 36.35 2.91
N TYR A 169 -8.73 36.16 3.86
CA TYR A 169 -8.15 37.27 4.63
C TYR A 169 -7.16 38.09 3.81
N VAL A 170 -6.33 37.44 2.98
CA VAL A 170 -5.40 38.12 2.06
C VAL A 170 -6.18 38.96 1.05
N SER A 171 -7.19 38.39 0.39
CA SER A 171 -8.05 39.12 -0.54
C SER A 171 -8.85 40.24 0.15
N THR A 172 -9.27 40.04 1.40
CA THR A 172 -9.87 41.15 2.19
C THR A 172 -8.85 42.27 2.36
N MET A 173 -7.59 41.95 2.66
CA MET A 173 -6.52 42.94 2.85
C MET A 173 -6.20 43.70 1.55
N GLU A 174 -6.12 42.99 0.42
CA GLU A 174 -5.85 43.57 -0.90
C GLU A 174 -6.98 44.49 -1.38
N ASN A 175 -8.23 44.18 -1.04
CA ASN A 175 -9.40 44.96 -1.43
C ASN A 175 -9.77 46.08 -0.44
N LEU A 176 -8.97 46.33 0.61
CA LEU A 176 -9.23 47.42 1.56
C LEU A 176 -8.97 48.78 0.91
N GLN A 177 -10.05 49.54 0.69
CA GLN A 177 -9.96 50.94 0.30
C GLN A 177 -9.66 51.80 1.53
N LEU A 178 -8.40 52.21 1.66
CA LEU A 178 -7.99 53.15 2.69
C LEU A 178 -8.57 54.55 2.38
N PRO A 179 -9.19 55.24 3.35
CA PRO A 179 -9.62 56.61 3.15
C PRO A 179 -8.41 57.51 2.84
N GLU A 180 -8.56 58.42 1.87
CA GLU A 180 -7.48 59.30 1.46
C GLU A 180 -6.98 60.16 2.65
N PRO A 181 -5.65 60.27 2.84
CA PRO A 181 -5.10 61.10 3.90
C PRO A 181 -5.53 62.56 3.70
N GLY A 182 -6.24 63.11 4.69
CA GLY A 182 -6.72 64.49 4.67
C GLY A 182 -8.17 64.70 4.21
N GLU A 183 -8.96 63.66 3.97
CA GLU A 183 -10.40 63.79 3.63
C GLU A 183 -11.17 64.60 4.69
N LEU A 184 -10.90 64.36 5.99
CA LEU A 184 -11.45 65.16 7.09
C LEU A 184 -11.04 66.63 7.04
N VAL A 185 -9.77 66.90 6.71
CA VAL A 185 -9.24 68.26 6.58
C VAL A 185 -9.92 68.97 5.41
N ARG A 186 -10.15 68.26 4.31
CA ARG A 186 -10.88 68.77 3.14
C ARG A 186 -12.35 69.08 3.46
N LEU A 187 -13.04 68.18 4.16
CA LEU A 187 -14.42 68.39 4.63
C LEU A 187 -14.51 69.62 5.55
N ARG A 188 -13.60 69.74 6.52
CA ARG A 188 -13.50 70.89 7.42
C ARG A 188 -13.22 72.18 6.63
N LYS A 189 -12.24 72.19 5.72
CA LYS A 189 -11.89 73.36 4.90
C LYS A 189 -13.08 73.80 4.02
N ARG A 190 -13.82 72.86 3.42
CA ARG A 190 -15.00 73.18 2.60
C ARG A 190 -16.10 73.84 3.43
N PHE A 191 -16.37 73.32 4.63
CA PHE A 191 -17.34 73.91 5.56
C PHE A 191 -16.94 75.34 5.97
N HIS A 192 -15.70 75.53 6.42
CA HIS A 192 -15.19 76.84 6.82
C HIS A 192 -15.17 77.84 5.66
N LYS A 193 -14.79 77.41 4.45
CA LYS A 193 -14.83 78.25 3.24
C LYS A 193 -16.26 78.67 2.90
N THR A 194 -17.24 77.77 3.06
CA THR A 194 -18.65 78.08 2.80
C THR A 194 -19.18 79.09 3.80
N ILE A 195 -18.89 78.89 5.09
CA ILE A 195 -19.25 79.84 6.16
C ILE A 195 -18.59 81.21 5.94
N LEU A 196 -17.29 81.23 5.66
CA LEU A 196 -16.55 82.47 5.41
C LEU A 196 -17.10 83.21 4.18
N SER A 197 -17.47 82.49 3.12
CA SER A 197 -18.10 83.07 1.94
C SER A 197 -19.47 83.67 2.25
N VAL A 198 -20.30 82.99 3.04
CA VAL A 198 -21.63 83.51 3.44
C VAL A 198 -21.47 84.77 4.29
N PHE A 199 -20.59 84.74 5.31
CA PHE A 199 -20.32 85.93 6.12
C PHE A 199 -19.69 87.06 5.31
N GLY A 200 -18.76 86.76 4.40
CA GLY A 200 -18.14 87.75 3.52
C GLY A 200 -19.17 88.45 2.63
N ILE A 201 -20.02 87.68 1.93
CA ILE A 201 -21.07 88.24 1.07
C ILE A 201 -22.06 89.06 1.89
N SER A 202 -22.53 88.55 3.02
CA SER A 202 -23.47 89.27 3.90
C SER A 202 -22.85 90.54 4.49
N PHE A 203 -21.55 90.53 4.82
CA PHE A 203 -20.82 91.71 5.26
C PHE A 203 -20.67 92.74 4.14
N PHE A 204 -20.32 92.33 2.91
CA PHE A 204 -20.24 93.23 1.76
C PHE A 204 -21.60 93.86 1.42
N LEU A 205 -22.68 93.08 1.44
CA LEU A 205 -24.04 93.60 1.25
C LEU A 205 -24.44 94.59 2.34
N TRP A 206 -24.12 94.29 3.60
CA TRP A 206 -24.36 95.20 4.72
C TRP A 206 -23.53 96.48 4.61
N LEU A 207 -22.24 96.39 4.25
CA LEU A 207 -21.35 97.54 4.07
C LEU A 207 -21.82 98.44 2.92
N ALA A 208 -22.23 97.84 1.79
CA ALA A 208 -22.79 98.57 0.67
C ALA A 208 -24.08 99.31 1.06
N TYR A 209 -24.98 98.63 1.78
CA TYR A 209 -26.18 99.25 2.33
C TYR A 209 -25.85 100.42 3.27
N PHE A 210 -24.92 100.22 4.21
CA PHE A 210 -24.47 101.22 5.18
C PHE A 210 -23.89 102.47 4.49
N LEU A 211 -23.01 102.28 3.51
CA LEU A 211 -22.42 103.38 2.72
C LEU A 211 -23.50 104.15 1.96
N VAL A 212 -24.45 103.45 1.33
CA VAL A 212 -25.56 104.08 0.62
C VAL A 212 -26.44 104.88 1.58
N THR A 213 -26.77 104.35 2.76
CA THR A 213 -27.62 105.07 3.73
C THR A 213 -26.93 106.26 4.40
N THR A 214 -25.61 106.22 4.54
CA THR A 214 -24.84 107.25 5.26
C THR A 214 -24.46 108.42 4.35
N PHE A 215 -24.18 108.17 3.07
CA PHE A 215 -23.61 109.18 2.16
C PHE A 215 -24.57 109.69 1.06
N LEU A 216 -25.78 109.13 0.90
CA LEU A 216 -26.78 109.66 -0.04
C LEU A 216 -27.73 110.70 0.60
N PRO A 217 -28.25 111.68 -0.17
CA PRO A 217 -29.17 112.70 0.34
C PRO A 217 -30.47 112.12 0.91
N PHE A 218 -30.99 112.74 1.98
CA PHE A 218 -32.10 112.26 2.83
C PHE A 218 -33.38 111.82 2.07
N ALA A 219 -33.69 112.45 0.94
CA ALA A 219 -34.86 112.12 0.13
C ALA A 219 -34.77 110.73 -0.55
N TRP A 220 -33.57 110.26 -0.90
CA TRP A 220 -33.36 108.92 -1.46
C TRP A 220 -33.30 107.84 -0.38
N VAL A 221 -32.82 108.20 0.81
CA VAL A 221 -32.66 107.29 1.96
C VAL A 221 -34.01 106.74 2.44
N ILE A 222 -35.07 107.55 2.50
CA ILE A 222 -36.40 107.10 2.98
C ILE A 222 -37.01 106.03 2.05
N ARG A 223 -36.82 106.14 0.73
CA ARG A 223 -37.27 105.10 -0.22
C ARG A 223 -36.41 103.83 -0.08
N LEU A 224 -35.10 103.96 0.03
CA LEU A 224 -34.16 102.84 0.12
C LEU A 224 -34.25 102.06 1.45
N THR A 225 -34.58 102.71 2.57
CA THR A 225 -34.70 102.03 3.87
C THR A 225 -35.92 101.10 3.96
N SER A 226 -37.03 101.45 3.30
CA SER A 226 -38.23 100.60 3.24
C SER A 226 -37.99 99.29 2.46
N PHE A 227 -37.29 99.37 1.33
CA PHE A 227 -36.87 98.19 0.55
C PHE A 227 -35.68 97.47 1.19
N GLY A 228 -34.75 98.19 1.82
CA GLY A 228 -33.56 97.63 2.46
C GLY A 228 -33.88 96.68 3.61
N SER A 229 -34.91 96.96 4.41
CA SER A 229 -35.35 96.07 5.50
C SER A 229 -35.84 94.70 5.00
N THR A 230 -36.59 94.67 3.89
CA THR A 230 -37.04 93.39 3.29
C THR A 230 -35.89 92.62 2.68
N ILE A 231 -35.01 93.28 1.93
CA ILE A 231 -33.79 92.69 1.36
C ILE A 231 -32.91 92.10 2.47
N PHE A 232 -32.70 92.84 3.57
CA PHE A 232 -31.89 92.37 4.69
C PHE A 232 -32.50 91.14 5.38
N ARG A 233 -33.83 91.09 5.55
CA ARG A 233 -34.53 89.90 6.06
C ARG A 233 -34.34 88.69 5.16
N TYR A 234 -34.46 88.86 3.84
CA TYR A 234 -34.25 87.76 2.89
C TYR A 234 -32.79 87.30 2.85
N VAL A 235 -31.83 88.22 2.89
CA VAL A 235 -30.39 87.90 2.94
C VAL A 235 -30.04 87.19 4.24
N LEU A 236 -30.59 87.63 5.37
CA LEU A 236 -30.40 86.97 6.67
C LEU A 236 -31.01 85.56 6.67
N ALA A 237 -32.25 85.41 6.20
CA ALA A 237 -32.90 84.11 6.08
C ALA A 237 -32.12 83.16 5.15
N ALA A 238 -31.69 83.64 3.98
CA ALA A 238 -30.87 82.88 3.05
C ALA A 238 -29.51 82.49 3.65
N SER A 239 -28.88 83.38 4.41
CA SER A 239 -27.62 83.09 5.12
C SER A 239 -27.81 81.98 6.15
N ILE A 240 -28.86 82.06 6.98
CA ILE A 240 -29.18 81.04 7.99
C ILE A 240 -29.47 79.69 7.32
N ILE A 241 -30.29 79.66 6.25
CA ILE A 241 -30.58 78.45 5.50
C ILE A 241 -29.31 77.84 4.90
N THR A 242 -28.42 78.68 4.36
CA THR A 242 -27.16 78.22 3.75
C THR A 242 -26.20 77.65 4.80
N ILE A 243 -26.04 78.32 5.95
CA ILE A 243 -25.21 77.83 7.06
C ILE A 243 -25.77 76.52 7.60
N PHE A 244 -27.09 76.43 7.81
CA PHE A 244 -27.74 75.21 8.29
C PHE A 244 -27.61 74.06 7.29
N SER A 245 -27.77 74.33 5.98
CA SER A 245 -27.56 73.35 4.92
C SER A 245 -26.10 72.87 4.87
N ALA A 246 -25.14 73.79 5.00
CA ALA A 246 -23.72 73.45 5.05
C ALA A 246 -23.37 72.60 6.30
N LEU A 247 -24.01 72.87 7.44
CA LEU A 247 -23.86 72.09 8.66
C LEU A 247 -24.43 70.67 8.50
N ILE A 248 -25.62 70.53 7.91
CA ILE A 248 -26.23 69.22 7.62
C ILE A 248 -25.31 68.42 6.69
N LEU A 249 -24.82 69.03 5.60
CA LEU A 249 -23.94 68.36 4.65
C LEU A 249 -22.62 67.93 5.32
N TYR A 250 -22.00 68.81 6.10
CA TYR A 250 -20.80 68.51 6.85
C TYR A 250 -21.00 67.33 7.81
N TYR A 251 -22.05 67.36 8.64
CA TYR A 251 -22.30 66.30 9.62
C TYR A 251 -22.66 64.97 8.94
N ARG A 252 -23.41 65.01 7.84
CA ARG A 252 -23.72 63.82 7.04
C ARG A 252 -22.46 63.17 6.48
N ASP A 253 -21.59 63.97 5.88
CA ASP A 253 -20.36 63.47 5.25
C ASP A 253 -19.32 63.05 6.31
N TRP A 254 -19.21 63.80 7.41
CA TRP A 254 -18.40 63.41 8.58
C TRP A 254 -18.89 62.09 9.18
N ARG A 255 -20.20 61.91 9.37
CA ARG A 255 -20.77 60.67 9.90
C ARG A 255 -20.49 59.50 8.97
N ARG A 256 -20.61 59.67 7.64
CA ARG A 256 -20.22 58.64 6.66
C ARG A 256 -18.74 58.30 6.74
N PHE A 257 -17.87 59.29 6.92
CA PHE A 257 -16.44 59.06 7.13
C PHE A 257 -16.16 58.31 8.43
N ASP A 258 -16.72 58.74 9.55
CA ASP A 258 -16.56 58.11 10.87
C ASP A 258 -17.03 56.65 10.86
N TRP A 259 -18.19 56.37 10.25
CA TRP A 259 -18.66 55.00 10.05
C TRP A 259 -17.70 54.18 9.21
N ARG A 260 -17.20 54.71 8.08
CA ARG A 260 -16.22 54.03 7.21
C ARG A 260 -14.94 53.68 7.98
N VAL A 261 -14.42 54.61 8.79
CA VAL A 261 -13.22 54.37 9.62
C VAL A 261 -13.49 53.32 10.69
N LYS A 262 -14.62 53.40 11.41
CA LYS A 262 -14.98 52.40 12.42
C LYS A 262 -15.16 51.00 11.84
N THR A 263 -15.79 50.90 10.67
CA THR A 263 -15.92 49.62 9.96
C THR A 263 -14.56 49.10 9.54
N LEU A 264 -13.69 49.95 9.00
CA LEU A 264 -12.34 49.59 8.54
C LEU A 264 -11.48 49.07 9.69
N ILE A 265 -11.49 49.76 10.84
CA ILE A 265 -10.76 49.34 12.04
C ILE A 265 -11.26 47.97 12.51
N LYS A 266 -12.58 47.78 12.57
CA LYS A 266 -13.16 46.50 13.00
C LYS A 266 -12.88 45.36 12.03
N THR A 267 -12.90 45.62 10.71
CA THR A 267 -12.51 44.63 9.71
C THR A 267 -11.04 44.27 9.83
N LEU A 268 -10.15 45.26 10.00
CA LEU A 268 -8.72 45.03 10.20
C LEU A 268 -8.43 44.24 11.48
N GLU A 269 -9.09 44.55 12.59
CA GLU A 269 -8.94 43.82 13.85
C GLU A 269 -9.40 42.35 13.71
N ASN A 270 -10.53 42.12 13.04
CA ASN A 270 -11.03 40.78 12.76
C ASN A 270 -10.11 40.00 11.82
N VAL A 271 -9.55 40.65 10.80
CA VAL A 271 -8.57 40.05 9.88
C VAL A 271 -7.30 39.69 10.63
N ALA A 272 -6.74 40.59 11.44
CA ALA A 272 -5.52 40.32 12.21
C ALA A 272 -5.69 39.14 13.17
N LYS A 273 -6.72 39.19 14.04
CA LYS A 273 -7.01 38.09 15.00
C LYS A 273 -7.36 36.78 14.28
N GLY A 274 -8.07 36.86 13.17
CA GLY A 274 -8.47 35.69 12.38
C GLY A 274 -7.31 35.05 11.64
N PHE A 275 -6.44 35.87 11.05
CA PHE A 275 -5.28 35.43 10.27
C PHE A 275 -4.26 34.70 11.13
N ASP A 276 -3.92 35.24 12.32
CA ASP A 276 -2.99 34.57 13.23
C ASP A 276 -3.50 33.20 13.65
N LYS A 277 -4.80 33.10 13.98
CA LYS A 277 -5.44 31.83 14.32
C LYS A 277 -5.43 30.86 13.14
N VAL A 278 -5.77 31.31 11.93
CA VAL A 278 -5.76 30.46 10.74
C VAL A 278 -4.35 29.99 10.41
N ARG A 279 -3.33 30.84 10.57
CA ARG A 279 -1.92 30.48 10.38
C ARG A 279 -1.44 29.45 11.41
N GLN A 280 -1.84 29.59 12.67
CA GLN A 280 -1.54 28.59 13.71
C GLN A 280 -2.19 27.24 13.39
N GLU A 281 -3.46 27.25 12.98
CA GLU A 281 -4.14 26.01 12.57
C GLU A 281 -3.52 25.44 11.29
N GLU A 282 -3.12 26.25 10.32
CA GLU A 282 -2.38 25.81 9.13
C GLU A 282 -1.11 25.05 9.52
N VAL A 283 -0.25 25.65 10.35
CA VAL A 283 0.99 25.02 10.82
C VAL A 283 0.70 23.72 11.60
N ARG A 284 -0.34 23.72 12.44
CA ARG A 284 -0.76 22.53 13.18
C ARG A 284 -1.24 21.42 12.25
N LEU A 285 -2.12 21.71 11.29
CA LEU A 285 -2.66 20.70 10.38
C LEU A 285 -1.58 20.17 9.44
N PHE A 286 -0.72 21.05 8.92
CA PHE A 286 0.39 20.66 8.05
C PHE A 286 1.48 19.89 8.79
N SER A 287 1.61 20.04 10.11
CA SER A 287 2.52 19.21 10.90
C SER A 287 1.88 17.88 11.34
N LEU A 288 0.59 17.86 11.67
CA LEU A 288 -0.10 16.69 12.19
C LEU A 288 -0.54 15.71 11.10
N TYR A 289 -1.09 16.20 9.99
CA TYR A 289 -1.64 15.31 8.96
C TYR A 289 -0.62 14.37 8.33
N PRO A 290 0.61 14.80 7.98
CA PRO A 290 1.63 13.87 7.50
C PRO A 290 1.90 12.73 8.48
N GLN A 291 1.96 13.01 9.78
CA GLN A 291 2.19 11.99 10.82
C GLN A 291 1.04 10.98 10.88
N VAL A 292 -0.20 11.44 10.72
CA VAL A 292 -1.37 10.55 10.63
C VAL A 292 -1.28 9.67 9.39
N VAL A 293 -0.87 10.22 8.24
CA VAL A 293 -0.65 9.43 7.01
C VAL A 293 0.38 8.33 7.25
N ASP A 294 1.53 8.69 7.85
CA ASP A 294 2.61 7.75 8.16
C ASP A 294 2.12 6.59 9.05
N TRP A 295 1.37 6.92 10.10
CA TRP A 295 0.82 5.92 11.01
C TRP A 295 -0.21 5.00 10.33
N LEU A 296 -1.08 5.55 9.50
CA LEU A 296 -2.05 4.76 8.76
C LEU A 296 -1.39 3.80 7.79
N GLU A 297 -0.31 4.22 7.16
CA GLU A 297 0.47 3.40 6.25
C GLU A 297 1.17 2.27 7.00
N ILE A 298 1.87 2.58 8.10
CA ILE A 298 2.50 1.59 8.99
C ILE A 298 1.46 0.57 9.47
N LEU A 299 0.30 1.04 9.95
CA LEU A 299 -0.78 0.17 10.39
C LEU A 299 -1.37 -0.64 9.23
N GLY A 300 -1.50 -0.05 8.04
CA GLY A 300 -1.98 -0.73 6.84
C GLY A 300 -1.06 -1.88 6.43
N TYR A 301 0.25 -1.65 6.41
CA TYR A 301 1.25 -2.70 6.19
C TYR A 301 1.22 -3.76 7.28
N SER A 302 1.22 -3.35 8.55
CA SER A 302 1.20 -4.28 9.70
C SER A 302 -0.04 -5.19 9.69
N LEU A 303 -1.20 -4.68 9.29
CA LEU A 303 -2.45 -5.44 9.24
C LEU A 303 -2.54 -6.40 8.05
N ASN A 304 -2.09 -5.97 6.86
CA ASN A 304 -2.23 -6.75 5.63
C ASN A 304 -1.05 -7.70 5.38
N ARG A 305 0.15 -7.33 5.85
CA ARG A 305 1.40 -8.09 5.69
C ARG A 305 2.14 -8.14 7.03
N PRO A 306 1.60 -8.86 8.02
CA PRO A 306 2.18 -8.91 9.36
C PRO A 306 3.58 -9.55 9.40
N TRP A 307 3.84 -10.49 8.48
CA TRP A 307 5.15 -11.10 8.26
C TRP A 307 5.16 -11.83 6.91
N THR A 308 6.34 -12.27 6.50
CA THR A 308 6.57 -13.12 5.32
C THR A 308 7.09 -14.47 5.78
N MET A 309 6.72 -15.53 5.07
CA MET A 309 7.21 -16.88 5.35
C MET A 309 8.21 -17.26 4.26
N ASN A 310 9.28 -17.95 4.64
CA ASN A 310 10.25 -18.45 3.69
C ASN A 310 9.72 -19.73 3.04
N ASP A 311 9.75 -19.82 1.71
CA ASP A 311 9.28 -21.02 0.97
C ASP A 311 9.99 -22.30 1.39
N ARG A 312 11.24 -22.19 1.86
CA ARG A 312 12.00 -23.35 2.38
C ARG A 312 11.41 -23.95 3.65
N TRP A 313 10.57 -23.23 4.39
CA TRP A 313 9.92 -23.76 5.59
C TRP A 313 8.78 -24.74 5.25
N PHE A 314 8.24 -24.66 4.04
CA PHE A 314 7.16 -25.55 3.59
C PHE A 314 7.68 -26.80 2.88
N LYS A 315 8.94 -26.82 2.46
CA LYS A 315 9.58 -28.02 1.92
C LYS A 315 9.81 -28.99 3.06
N SER A 316 9.03 -30.07 3.13
CA SER A 316 9.25 -31.12 4.13
C SER A 316 10.54 -31.85 3.78
N TYR A 317 11.61 -31.60 4.54
CA TYR A 317 12.86 -32.35 4.43
C TYR A 317 12.66 -33.87 4.60
N LEU A 318 11.50 -34.30 5.13
CA LEU A 318 11.13 -35.71 5.23
C LEU A 318 10.85 -36.34 3.87
N SER A 319 10.26 -35.61 2.91
CA SER A 319 10.02 -36.16 1.56
C SER A 319 11.30 -36.38 0.76
N ASP A 320 12.39 -35.70 1.14
CA ASP A 320 13.73 -35.84 0.55
C ASP A 320 14.62 -36.86 1.29
N LEU A 321 14.15 -37.48 2.38
CA LEU A 321 14.92 -38.52 3.07
C LEU A 321 14.99 -39.77 2.20
N ASN A 322 16.21 -40.19 1.87
CA ASN A 322 16.46 -41.45 1.16
C ASN A 322 16.15 -42.63 2.10
N GLN A 323 14.94 -43.18 1.97
CA GLN A 323 14.41 -44.17 2.91
C GLN A 323 15.09 -45.53 2.83
N ASP A 324 15.79 -45.83 1.73
CA ASP A 324 16.62 -47.02 1.58
C ASP A 324 17.81 -47.04 2.56
N GLU A 325 18.15 -45.89 3.15
CA GLU A 325 19.21 -45.77 4.16
C GLU A 325 18.72 -46.09 5.58
N PHE A 326 17.40 -46.13 5.81
CA PHE A 326 16.87 -46.44 7.14
C PHE A 326 16.80 -47.96 7.39
N PRO A 327 17.06 -48.41 8.63
CA PRO A 327 16.89 -49.81 8.97
C PRO A 327 15.42 -50.22 8.88
N PHE A 328 15.14 -51.46 8.45
CA PHE A 328 13.77 -52.00 8.35
C PHE A 328 12.95 -51.92 9.65
N SER A 329 13.62 -51.78 10.80
CA SER A 329 13.01 -51.62 12.12
C SER A 329 12.47 -50.21 12.40
N LEU A 330 12.80 -49.22 11.56
CA LEU A 330 12.35 -47.84 11.68
C LEU A 330 11.30 -47.55 10.61
N ARG A 331 10.17 -46.98 11.05
CA ARG A 331 9.09 -46.51 10.18
C ARG A 331 8.71 -45.11 10.59
N ILE A 332 8.55 -44.25 9.60
CA ILE A 332 8.25 -42.83 9.80
C ILE A 332 7.05 -42.51 8.91
N ALA A 333 6.04 -41.87 9.48
CA ALA A 333 4.89 -41.39 8.75
C ALA A 333 4.68 -39.90 9.00
N GLN A 334 4.08 -39.22 8.01
CA GLN A 334 3.76 -37.80 8.07
C GLN A 334 2.25 -37.62 8.01
N ALA A 335 1.75 -36.65 8.78
CA ALA A 335 0.36 -36.21 8.70
C ALA A 335 0.02 -35.75 7.27
N GLN A 336 -1.04 -36.29 6.69
CA GLN A 336 -1.49 -35.88 5.35
C GLN A 336 -2.37 -34.62 5.44
N GLU A 337 -2.15 -33.65 4.56
CA GLU A 337 -2.91 -32.39 4.54
C GLU A 337 -4.27 -32.48 3.81
N SER A 338 -4.56 -33.61 3.17
CA SER A 338 -5.71 -33.77 2.26
C SER A 338 -7.05 -34.10 2.94
N ASP A 339 -7.06 -34.65 4.17
CA ASP A 339 -8.32 -34.93 4.88
C ASP A 339 -8.95 -33.64 5.41
N ALA A 340 -10.01 -33.21 4.73
CA ALA A 340 -10.75 -32.01 5.11
C ALA A 340 -11.21 -32.05 6.58
N SER A 341 -11.66 -33.19 7.13
CA SER A 341 -12.35 -33.19 8.42
C SER A 341 -11.40 -33.07 9.62
N SER A 342 -10.34 -33.89 9.67
CA SER A 342 -9.35 -33.88 10.76
C SER A 342 -8.39 -32.71 10.62
N MET A 343 -8.05 -32.33 9.39
CA MET A 343 -7.26 -31.14 9.12
C MET A 343 -8.03 -29.87 9.50
N ASN A 344 -9.33 -29.76 9.22
CA ASN A 344 -10.14 -28.62 9.67
C ASN A 344 -10.16 -28.51 11.21
N LYS A 345 -10.19 -29.64 11.94
CA LYS A 345 -10.09 -29.63 13.42
C LYS A 345 -8.72 -29.13 13.89
N LEU A 346 -7.64 -29.58 13.24
CA LEU A 346 -6.28 -29.13 13.52
C LEU A 346 -6.13 -27.63 13.23
N GLN A 347 -6.57 -27.18 12.07
CA GLN A 347 -6.59 -25.77 11.67
C GLN A 347 -7.42 -24.93 12.64
N GLY A 348 -8.61 -25.39 13.05
CA GLY A 348 -9.44 -24.70 14.03
C GLY A 348 -8.75 -24.52 15.39
N ARG A 349 -8.02 -25.54 15.87
CA ARG A 349 -7.23 -25.47 17.11
C ARG A 349 -5.99 -24.58 16.98
N ALA A 350 -5.30 -24.66 15.84
CA ALA A 350 -4.17 -23.79 15.53
C ALA A 350 -4.62 -22.32 15.49
N MET A 351 -5.73 -22.05 14.81
CA MET A 351 -6.35 -20.72 14.75
C MET A 351 -6.78 -20.23 16.13
N LYS A 352 -7.37 -21.07 16.98
CA LYS A 352 -7.71 -20.70 18.37
C LYS A 352 -6.46 -20.37 19.21
N SER A 353 -5.36 -21.07 18.98
CA SER A 353 -4.09 -20.83 19.65
C SER A 353 -3.40 -19.56 19.17
N PHE A 354 -3.62 -19.19 17.91
CA PHE A 354 -3.07 -17.99 17.29
C PHE A 354 -3.92 -16.73 17.57
N ALA A 355 -5.25 -16.83 17.45
CA ALA A 355 -6.21 -15.73 17.52
C ALA A 355 -6.51 -15.29 18.97
N ILE A 356 -5.46 -14.95 19.72
CA ILE A 356 -5.56 -14.44 21.08
C ILE A 356 -5.81 -12.92 21.04
N ARG A 357 -6.57 -12.39 21.98
CA ARG A 357 -6.75 -10.94 22.14
C ARG A 357 -5.40 -10.26 22.31
N GLY A 358 -5.14 -9.22 21.49
CA GLY A 358 -3.88 -8.47 21.52
C GLY A 358 -2.79 -9.00 20.59
N TRP A 359 -3.06 -10.06 19.80
CA TRP A 359 -2.07 -10.60 18.86
C TRP A 359 -1.51 -9.54 17.90
N ARG A 360 -2.36 -8.65 17.35
CA ARG A 360 -1.92 -7.58 16.44
C ARG A 360 -0.94 -6.61 17.08
N SER A 361 -1.22 -6.20 18.32
CA SER A 361 -0.33 -5.30 19.07
C SER A 361 1.00 -5.98 19.38
N LYS A 362 0.98 -7.29 19.67
CA LYS A 362 2.21 -8.08 19.85
C LYS A 362 3.00 -8.16 18.54
N VAL A 363 2.34 -8.46 17.42
CA VAL A 363 2.98 -8.52 16.10
C VAL A 363 3.61 -7.18 15.73
N LEU A 364 2.92 -6.07 15.94
CA LEU A 364 3.49 -4.74 15.67
C LEU A 364 4.74 -4.47 16.51
N LYS A 365 4.75 -4.84 17.81
CA LYS A 365 5.95 -4.74 18.66
C LYS A 365 7.09 -5.62 18.14
N ASP A 366 6.76 -6.82 17.69
CA ASP A 366 7.74 -7.75 17.13
C ASP A 366 8.28 -7.24 15.80
N GLN A 367 7.46 -6.60 14.96
CA GLN A 367 7.88 -5.90 13.73
C GLN A 367 8.84 -4.75 14.03
N VAL A 368 8.47 -3.85 14.94
CA VAL A 368 9.34 -2.72 15.35
C VAL A 368 10.69 -3.24 15.83
N THR A 369 10.69 -4.29 16.64
CA THR A 369 11.91 -4.89 17.18
C THR A 369 12.74 -5.59 16.10
N ALA A 370 12.11 -6.36 15.20
CA ALA A 370 12.80 -7.05 14.10
C ALA A 370 13.43 -6.06 13.12
N ILE A 371 12.71 -4.98 12.81
CA ILE A 371 13.22 -3.90 11.96
C ILE A 371 14.37 -3.17 12.66
N ALA A 372 14.27 -2.88 13.96
CA ALA A 372 15.36 -2.29 14.74
C ALA A 372 16.66 -3.11 14.61
N HIS A 373 16.56 -4.43 14.78
CA HIS A 373 17.71 -5.33 14.62
C HIS A 373 18.27 -5.34 13.19
N THR A 374 17.41 -5.29 12.18
CA THR A 374 17.82 -5.38 10.78
C THR A 374 18.50 -4.09 10.31
N VAL A 375 18.01 -2.94 10.77
CA VAL A 375 18.56 -1.61 10.44
C VAL A 375 19.75 -1.24 11.35
N GLY A 376 19.96 -1.98 12.45
CA GLY A 376 21.04 -1.70 13.41
C GLY A 376 20.76 -0.51 14.33
N LEU A 377 19.48 -0.16 14.52
CA LEU A 377 19.07 0.92 15.42
C LEU A 377 18.89 0.40 16.86
N PRO A 378 19.26 1.18 17.89
CA PRO A 378 19.03 0.81 19.27
C PRO A 378 17.52 0.73 19.57
N SER A 379 17.12 -0.26 20.37
CA SER A 379 15.73 -0.50 20.78
C SER A 379 15.11 0.66 21.58
N GLU A 380 15.94 1.52 22.16
CA GLU A 380 15.50 2.75 22.84
C GLU A 380 14.99 3.81 21.85
N ARG A 381 15.57 3.87 20.66
CA ARG A 381 15.15 4.79 19.58
C ARG A 381 14.05 4.18 18.72
N MET A 382 14.11 2.88 18.49
CA MET A 382 13.16 2.13 17.66
C MET A 382 12.20 1.31 18.55
N ASN A 383 11.27 2.02 19.19
CA ASN A 383 10.15 1.46 19.93
C ASN A 383 8.87 2.25 19.62
N ILE A 384 7.71 1.80 20.13
CA ILE A 384 6.42 2.45 19.84
C ILE A 384 6.43 3.94 20.23
N ASP A 385 7.00 4.27 21.38
CA ASP A 385 7.05 5.64 21.88
C ASP A 385 7.99 6.51 21.02
N GLY A 386 9.08 5.94 20.51
CA GLY A 386 10.00 6.58 19.58
C GLY A 386 9.41 6.76 18.19
N LEU A 387 8.53 5.86 17.74
CA LEU A 387 7.71 6.07 16.54
C LEU A 387 6.69 7.18 16.75
N ASP A 388 6.11 7.31 17.96
CA ASP A 388 5.12 8.35 18.25
C ASP A 388 5.77 9.74 18.36
N ALA A 389 6.91 9.83 19.04
CA ALA A 389 7.67 11.07 19.22
C ALA A 389 8.41 11.54 17.95
N ASP A 390 8.40 10.76 16.87
CA ASP A 390 9.09 11.11 15.64
C ASP A 390 8.52 12.37 14.96
N ILE A 391 9.39 13.16 14.35
CA ILE A 391 9.00 14.37 13.62
C ILE A 391 8.96 14.07 12.12
N ALA A 392 7.89 14.49 11.44
CA ALA A 392 7.60 14.10 10.05
C ALA A 392 8.72 14.42 9.04
N TYR A 393 9.58 15.41 9.33
CA TYR A 393 10.62 15.89 8.42
C TYR A 393 12.02 15.36 8.74
N SER A 394 12.18 14.45 9.71
CA SER A 394 13.49 13.90 10.07
C SER A 394 13.93 12.85 9.04
N PRO A 395 14.97 13.10 8.23
CA PRO A 395 15.51 12.09 7.33
C PRO A 395 16.11 10.96 8.17
N GLY A 396 15.56 9.74 8.05
CA GLY A 396 15.96 8.60 8.87
C GLY A 396 15.33 8.57 10.27
N GLY A 397 14.18 9.22 10.46
CA GLY A 397 13.35 9.07 11.65
C GLY A 397 12.81 7.64 11.84
N PRO A 398 12.48 7.21 13.08
CA PRO A 398 11.91 5.90 13.37
C PRO A 398 10.72 5.49 12.48
N ARG A 399 9.81 6.41 12.12
CA ARG A 399 8.68 6.08 11.23
C ARG A 399 9.12 5.81 9.80
N SER A 400 10.06 6.60 9.29
CA SER A 400 10.65 6.38 7.95
C SER A 400 11.35 5.03 7.87
N GLU A 401 12.17 4.71 8.87
CA GLU A 401 12.87 3.42 8.92
C GLU A 401 11.90 2.25 9.17
N MET A 402 10.82 2.47 9.92
CA MET A 402 9.74 1.48 10.05
C MET A 402 9.10 1.16 8.70
N ARG A 403 8.76 2.19 7.91
CA ARG A 403 8.15 2.00 6.58
C ARG A 403 9.05 1.20 5.65
N LYS A 404 10.33 1.58 5.54
CA LYS A 404 11.32 0.84 4.75
C LYS A 404 11.50 -0.59 5.26
N GLY A 405 11.54 -0.76 6.58
CA GLY A 405 11.68 -2.07 7.22
C GLY A 405 10.48 -3.00 7.00
N LEU A 406 9.26 -2.45 6.88
CA LEU A 406 8.05 -3.19 6.56
C LEU A 406 8.01 -3.72 5.11
N GLU A 407 8.84 -3.18 4.23
CA GLU A 407 9.04 -3.71 2.87
C GLU A 407 10.17 -4.75 2.81
N ASN A 408 11.04 -4.78 3.83
CA ASN A 408 12.15 -5.71 3.91
C ASN A 408 11.69 -7.12 4.30
N GLN A 409 11.87 -8.07 3.38
CA GLN A 409 11.49 -9.47 3.57
C GLN A 409 12.24 -10.13 4.73
N ASP A 410 13.53 -9.83 4.94
CA ASP A 410 14.35 -10.44 5.99
C ASP A 410 13.84 -10.05 7.39
N ALA A 411 13.48 -8.77 7.55
CA ALA A 411 12.91 -8.27 8.80
C ALA A 411 11.55 -8.95 9.10
N LEU A 412 10.70 -9.10 8.08
CA LEU A 412 9.41 -9.76 8.21
C LEU A 412 9.54 -11.27 8.45
N GLU A 413 10.55 -11.94 7.90
CA GLU A 413 10.84 -13.35 8.22
C GLU A 413 11.23 -13.53 9.68
N LEU A 414 11.99 -12.61 10.27
CA LEU A 414 12.32 -12.64 11.70
C LEU A 414 11.06 -12.53 12.57
N VAL A 415 10.09 -11.70 12.17
CA VAL A 415 8.78 -11.60 12.84
C VAL A 415 8.03 -12.93 12.73
N ALA A 416 8.01 -13.54 11.53
CA ALA A 416 7.39 -14.85 11.34
C ALA A 416 8.00 -15.89 12.27
N ARG A 417 9.33 -15.99 12.37
CA ARG A 417 10.00 -16.93 13.29
C ARG A 417 9.56 -16.72 14.74
N ARG A 418 9.49 -15.47 15.20
CA ARG A 418 9.07 -15.13 16.58
C ARG A 418 7.62 -15.52 16.88
N GLN A 419 6.73 -15.50 15.89
CA GLN A 419 5.34 -15.93 16.08
C GLN A 419 5.13 -17.43 15.85
N LEU A 420 5.74 -17.97 14.80
CA LEU A 420 5.49 -19.32 14.33
C LEU A 420 6.18 -20.37 15.20
N VAL A 421 7.41 -20.17 15.67
CA VAL A 421 8.10 -21.16 16.53
C VAL A 421 7.27 -21.57 17.76
N PRO A 422 6.80 -20.62 18.61
CA PRO A 422 5.99 -21.00 19.77
C PRO A 422 4.61 -21.55 19.36
N LEU A 423 4.04 -21.07 18.25
CA LEU A 423 2.76 -21.59 17.74
C LEU A 423 2.91 -23.04 17.27
N THR A 424 3.94 -23.34 16.49
CA THR A 424 4.25 -24.68 15.98
C THR A 424 4.45 -25.65 17.12
N PHE A 425 5.26 -25.28 18.12
CA PHE A 425 5.45 -26.12 19.31
C PHE A 425 4.11 -26.46 19.98
N LYS A 426 3.26 -25.44 20.20
CA LYS A 426 1.94 -25.63 20.82
C LYS A 426 0.98 -26.46 19.96
N VAL A 427 0.98 -26.24 18.65
CA VAL A 427 0.13 -27.00 17.71
C VAL A 427 0.59 -28.44 17.60
N GLN A 428 1.90 -28.69 17.57
CA GLN A 428 2.44 -30.05 17.54
C GLN A 428 2.15 -30.81 18.83
N SER A 429 2.35 -30.17 19.99
CA SER A 429 2.14 -30.84 21.27
C SER A 429 0.66 -31.06 21.63
N GLU A 430 -0.21 -30.09 21.36
CA GLU A 430 -1.63 -30.17 21.77
C GLU A 430 -2.61 -30.39 20.62
N GLY A 431 -2.29 -29.90 19.43
CA GLY A 431 -3.19 -29.87 18.29
C GLY A 431 -3.20 -31.19 17.54
N ILE A 432 -2.02 -31.69 17.18
CA ILE A 432 -1.83 -32.94 16.43
C ILE A 432 -2.30 -34.13 17.26
N THR A 433 -1.85 -34.26 18.50
CA THR A 433 -2.22 -35.34 19.43
C THR A 433 -3.73 -35.49 19.64
N LYS A 434 -4.48 -34.39 19.57
CA LYS A 434 -5.95 -34.37 19.74
C LYS A 434 -6.73 -34.46 18.43
N SER A 435 -6.13 -34.17 17.28
CA SER A 435 -6.81 -34.14 15.98
C SER A 435 -6.55 -35.41 15.16
N ARG A 436 -5.36 -36.00 15.31
CA ARG A 436 -4.93 -37.27 14.75
C ARG A 436 -5.36 -37.44 13.28
N PRO A 437 -4.88 -36.54 12.38
CA PRO A 437 -5.16 -36.68 10.96
C PRO A 437 -4.64 -38.02 10.43
N PRO A 438 -5.15 -38.54 9.31
CA PRO A 438 -4.55 -39.72 8.69
C PRO A 438 -3.09 -39.46 8.34
N VAL A 439 -2.28 -40.52 8.37
CA VAL A 439 -0.85 -40.47 8.10
C VAL A 439 -0.54 -41.19 6.80
N LYS A 440 0.47 -40.68 6.10
CA LYS A 440 1.10 -41.35 4.97
C LYS A 440 2.45 -41.87 5.44
N GLU A 441 2.66 -43.18 5.33
CA GLU A 441 3.98 -43.74 5.58
C GLU A 441 4.94 -43.18 4.53
N ASN A 442 6.09 -42.70 5.01
CA ASN A 442 7.13 -42.20 4.17
C ASN A 442 7.97 -43.40 3.73
N ARG A 443 7.41 -44.20 2.82
CA ARG A 443 8.05 -45.32 2.11
C ARG A 443 7.82 -45.16 0.61
N THR A 444 8.90 -45.14 -0.17
CA THR A 444 8.83 -45.35 -1.63
C THR A 444 8.51 -46.81 -1.88
N ASN A 445 7.26 -47.11 -2.22
CA ASN A 445 6.92 -48.45 -2.66
C ASN A 445 7.48 -48.63 -4.08
N VAL A 446 8.38 -49.59 -4.26
CA VAL A 446 9.03 -49.88 -5.56
C VAL A 446 8.00 -50.28 -6.64
N LEU A 447 6.77 -50.61 -6.22
CA LEU A 447 5.64 -50.91 -7.09
C LEU A 447 4.75 -49.69 -7.40
N ASP A 448 4.94 -48.53 -6.76
CA ASP A 448 4.18 -47.30 -7.05
C ASP A 448 4.24 -46.89 -8.54
N PRO A 449 5.40 -46.97 -9.25
CA PRO A 449 5.47 -46.66 -10.67
C PRO A 449 4.71 -47.67 -11.54
N ILE A 450 4.50 -48.89 -11.05
CA ILE A 450 3.79 -49.97 -11.76
C ILE A 450 2.28 -49.84 -11.55
N GLN A 451 1.84 -49.29 -10.41
CA GLN A 451 0.44 -48.95 -10.14
C GLN A 451 -0.02 -47.66 -10.83
N ALA A 452 0.92 -46.82 -11.31
CA ALA A 452 0.61 -45.59 -12.05
C ALA A 452 -0.18 -45.81 -13.36
N ASP A 453 -0.20 -47.02 -13.93
CA ASP A 453 -1.03 -47.36 -15.10
C ASP A 453 -2.54 -47.50 -14.78
N GLN A 454 -2.92 -47.45 -13.50
CA GLN A 454 -4.32 -47.36 -13.04
C GLN A 454 -4.70 -45.96 -12.52
N ALA A 455 -3.97 -44.92 -12.94
CA ALA A 455 -4.11 -43.55 -12.49
C ALA A 455 -5.57 -43.03 -12.55
N GLY A 456 -6.18 -42.91 -11.37
CA GLY A 456 -7.40 -42.13 -11.14
C GLY A 456 -8.45 -42.75 -10.23
N LEU A 457 -8.33 -44.04 -9.85
CA LEU A 457 -9.38 -44.75 -9.09
C LEU A 457 -8.97 -45.24 -7.70
N GLU A 458 -7.69 -45.20 -7.34
CA GLU A 458 -7.24 -45.58 -6.00
C GLU A 458 -6.97 -44.33 -5.16
N GLU A 459 -7.72 -44.20 -4.07
CA GLU A 459 -7.40 -43.23 -3.02
C GLU A 459 -6.00 -43.55 -2.50
N GLU A 460 -5.11 -42.55 -2.41
CA GLU A 460 -3.77 -42.71 -1.81
C GLU A 460 -3.89 -43.52 -0.52
N GLU A 461 -2.98 -44.49 -0.29
CA GLU A 461 -3.04 -45.42 0.85
C GLU A 461 -3.08 -44.64 2.18
N ARG A 462 -4.30 -44.50 2.74
CA ARG A 462 -4.59 -43.77 3.97
C ARG A 462 -4.49 -44.73 5.13
N VAL A 463 -3.61 -44.45 6.08
CA VAL A 463 -3.55 -45.19 7.34
C VAL A 463 -4.01 -44.28 8.46
N ASP A 464 -4.97 -44.76 9.26
CA ASP A 464 -5.39 -44.06 10.47
C ASP A 464 -4.19 -43.93 11.42
N TRP A 465 -4.04 -42.76 12.05
CA TRP A 465 -2.88 -42.44 12.89
C TRP A 465 -2.59 -43.50 13.95
N ASP A 466 -3.64 -43.96 14.65
CA ASP A 466 -3.50 -44.97 15.70
C ASP A 466 -3.27 -46.38 15.14
N ASP A 467 -3.73 -46.68 13.92
CA ASP A 467 -3.49 -47.97 13.28
C ASP A 467 -2.04 -48.09 12.78
N PHE A 468 -1.46 -46.99 12.27
CA PHE A 468 -0.02 -46.94 11.96
C PHE A 468 0.84 -47.21 13.20
N LEU A 469 0.48 -46.62 14.34
CA LEU A 469 1.19 -46.82 15.61
C LEU A 469 0.97 -48.21 16.23
N ARG A 470 -0.11 -48.90 15.87
CA ARG A 470 -0.39 -50.28 16.33
C ARG A 470 0.41 -51.33 15.60
N GLU A 471 0.86 -51.06 14.38
CA GLU A 471 1.54 -52.09 13.57
C GLU A 471 2.79 -52.68 14.25
N PRO A 472 3.68 -51.90 14.91
CA PRO A 472 4.79 -52.47 15.68
C PRO A 472 4.35 -53.37 16.84
N ILE A 473 3.14 -53.15 17.39
CA ILE A 473 2.56 -53.96 18.47
C ILE A 473 2.17 -55.35 17.96
N GLY A 474 1.77 -55.45 16.68
CA GLY A 474 1.41 -56.69 15.99
C GLY A 474 -0.07 -57.12 16.16
N PRO A 475 -0.54 -58.10 15.37
CA PRO A 475 -1.91 -58.61 15.48
C PRO A 475 -2.12 -59.40 16.77
N PHE A 476 -3.29 -59.23 17.37
CA PHE A 476 -3.65 -59.71 18.72
C PHE A 476 -3.92 -61.23 18.84
N ASP A 477 -3.31 -62.06 17.99
CA ASP A 477 -3.55 -63.53 17.95
C ASP A 477 -2.27 -64.37 17.80
N GLY A 478 -1.08 -63.79 18.05
CA GLY A 478 0.17 -64.56 18.13
C GLY A 478 1.41 -63.71 18.33
N LEU A 479 2.44 -64.28 18.98
CA LEU A 479 3.77 -63.67 19.09
C LEU A 479 4.38 -63.57 17.68
N VAL A 480 4.21 -62.45 16.99
CA VAL A 480 5.00 -62.17 15.78
C VAL A 480 6.38 -61.76 16.27
N THR A 481 7.29 -62.72 16.41
CA THR A 481 8.65 -62.43 16.83
C THR A 481 9.48 -61.94 15.64
N PRO A 482 10.28 -60.86 15.81
CA PRO A 482 11.23 -60.43 14.80
C PRO A 482 12.37 -61.44 14.63
N PHE A 483 12.54 -62.37 15.58
CA PHE A 483 13.36 -63.57 15.41
C PHE A 483 12.66 -64.57 14.50
N SER A 484 12.79 -64.37 13.19
CA SER A 484 12.38 -65.36 12.21
C SER A 484 13.08 -66.69 12.47
N ILE A 485 12.34 -67.79 12.29
CA ILE A 485 12.89 -69.16 12.22
C ILE A 485 14.05 -69.22 11.21
N ALA A 486 14.02 -68.37 10.17
CA ALA A 486 15.08 -68.25 9.18
C ALA A 486 16.44 -67.86 9.76
N SER A 487 16.48 -67.17 10.91
CA SER A 487 17.71 -66.73 11.58
C SER A 487 18.37 -67.83 12.42
N LEU A 488 17.65 -68.93 12.71
CA LEU A 488 18.12 -70.04 13.56
C LEU A 488 18.80 -71.15 12.75
N THR A 489 19.89 -71.71 13.26
CA THR A 489 20.63 -72.81 12.62
C THR A 489 19.77 -74.08 12.51
N GLN A 490 19.96 -74.89 11.46
CA GLN A 490 19.23 -76.15 11.26
C GLN A 490 19.44 -77.07 12.48
N GLY A 491 18.34 -77.56 13.08
CA GLY A 491 18.35 -78.33 14.33
C GLY A 491 18.16 -77.52 15.63
N GLN A 492 18.28 -76.19 15.58
CA GLN A 492 18.04 -75.32 16.75
C GLN A 492 16.61 -74.75 16.81
N VAL A 493 15.83 -74.94 15.74
CA VAL A 493 14.43 -74.51 15.63
C VAL A 493 13.54 -75.20 16.68
N GLY A 494 13.76 -76.48 16.96
CA GLY A 494 12.96 -77.28 17.91
C GLY A 494 13.11 -76.87 19.39
N TYR A 495 14.08 -76.02 19.73
CA TYR A 495 14.23 -75.48 21.09
C TYR A 495 13.30 -74.29 21.39
N GLY A 496 12.57 -73.79 20.39
CA GLY A 496 11.58 -72.73 20.55
C GLY A 496 12.17 -71.37 20.90
N TYR A 497 13.43 -71.11 20.55
CA TYR A 497 14.08 -69.83 20.86
C TYR A 497 13.40 -68.61 20.21
N HIS A 498 12.71 -68.83 19.10
CA HIS A 498 11.91 -67.83 18.40
C HIS A 498 10.53 -67.60 19.05
N GLU A 499 10.13 -68.41 20.02
CA GLU A 499 8.85 -68.31 20.74
C GLU A 499 9.03 -67.74 22.16
N LYS A 500 10.21 -67.92 22.75
CA LYS A 500 10.57 -67.47 24.10
C LYS A 500 11.17 -66.05 24.07
N MET A 501 10.32 -65.06 23.83
CA MET A 501 10.74 -63.66 23.82
C MET A 501 9.91 -62.82 24.78
N LYS A 502 10.59 -61.89 25.47
CA LYS A 502 9.95 -60.87 26.29
C LYS A 502 9.97 -59.55 25.54
N SER A 503 8.78 -59.07 25.20
CA SER A 503 8.62 -57.82 24.46
C SER A 503 8.51 -56.65 25.43
N HIS A 504 9.27 -55.59 25.20
CA HIS A 504 9.24 -54.35 25.96
C HIS A 504 8.70 -53.25 25.06
N PHE A 505 7.62 -52.62 25.49
CA PHE A 505 6.90 -51.61 24.73
C PHE A 505 7.03 -50.25 25.42
N VAL A 506 7.34 -49.22 24.65
CA VAL A 506 7.15 -47.82 25.03
C VAL A 506 6.10 -47.24 24.12
N VAL A 507 4.93 -46.91 24.67
CA VAL A 507 3.75 -46.49 23.90
C VAL A 507 3.03 -45.31 24.53
N PRO A 508 2.25 -44.52 23.78
CA PRO A 508 1.34 -43.56 24.39
C PRO A 508 0.28 -44.27 25.26
N GLU A 509 -0.15 -43.62 26.34
CA GLU A 509 -1.11 -44.14 27.34
C GLU A 509 -2.36 -44.81 26.71
N ARG A 510 -2.88 -44.26 25.61
CA ARG A 510 -4.04 -44.82 24.89
C ARG A 510 -3.82 -46.21 24.27
N LEU A 511 -2.58 -46.58 23.95
CA LEU A 511 -2.21 -47.86 23.35
C LEU A 511 -1.73 -48.88 24.40
N GLU A 512 -1.79 -48.54 25.69
CA GLU A 512 -1.39 -49.43 26.77
C GLU A 512 -2.23 -50.71 26.79
N GLY A 513 -3.55 -50.57 26.60
CA GLY A 513 -4.47 -51.71 26.58
C GLY A 513 -4.21 -52.66 25.41
N ASP A 514 -3.77 -52.13 24.27
CA ASP A 514 -3.40 -52.93 23.10
C ASP A 514 -2.06 -53.64 23.35
N SER A 515 -1.08 -52.94 23.91
CA SER A 515 0.25 -53.51 24.20
C SER A 515 0.22 -54.61 25.25
N LYS A 516 -0.66 -54.49 26.26
CA LYS A 516 -0.84 -55.48 27.35
C LYS A 516 -1.50 -56.79 26.90
N LYS A 517 -2.08 -56.86 25.70
CA LYS A 517 -2.62 -58.11 25.16
C LYS A 517 -1.52 -59.09 24.77
N ASN A 518 -0.29 -58.63 24.58
CA ASN A 518 0.86 -59.48 24.31
C ASN A 518 1.30 -60.24 25.58
N PRO A 519 1.46 -61.58 25.52
CA PRO A 519 1.92 -62.35 26.67
C PRO A 519 3.34 -61.93 27.09
N ASP A 520 3.58 -61.87 28.40
CA ASP A 520 4.86 -61.50 29.02
C ASP A 520 5.43 -60.12 28.60
N ALA A 521 4.57 -59.24 28.10
CA ALA A 521 4.96 -57.89 27.68
C ALA A 521 5.16 -56.94 28.87
N ARG A 522 6.31 -56.25 28.89
CA ARG A 522 6.52 -55.10 29.77
C ARG A 522 6.14 -53.83 29.02
N VAL A 523 5.17 -53.08 29.55
CA VAL A 523 4.68 -51.86 28.90
C VAL A 523 5.03 -50.65 29.77
N GLU A 524 5.74 -49.70 29.19
CA GLU A 524 5.98 -48.36 29.74
C GLU A 524 5.21 -47.35 28.91
N THR A 525 4.51 -46.43 29.58
CA THR A 525 3.67 -45.43 28.92
C THR A 525 4.17 -44.03 29.16
N TYR A 526 3.95 -43.15 28.18
CA TYR A 526 4.11 -41.71 28.36
C TYR A 526 2.74 -41.02 28.30
N PRO A 527 2.53 -39.97 29.12
CA PRO A 527 1.24 -39.30 29.20
C PRO A 527 0.96 -38.52 27.90
N GLU A 528 -0.30 -38.43 27.48
CA GLU A 528 -0.70 -37.63 26.31
C GLU A 528 -0.48 -36.12 26.51
N THR A 529 -0.26 -35.70 27.75
CA THR A 529 0.13 -34.32 28.10
C THR A 529 1.63 -34.08 27.98
N ALA A 530 2.44 -35.11 27.72
CA ALA A 530 3.83 -34.93 27.35
C ALA A 530 3.84 -34.15 26.04
N ASN A 531 4.42 -32.95 26.07
CA ASN A 531 4.52 -32.06 24.91
C ASN A 531 5.54 -32.60 23.89
N LEU A 532 5.28 -33.78 23.36
CA LEU A 532 6.09 -34.41 22.33
C LEU A 532 5.61 -33.92 20.96
N PRO A 533 6.53 -33.56 20.05
CA PRO A 533 6.17 -33.10 18.71
C PRO A 533 5.70 -34.24 17.79
N MET A 534 5.84 -35.49 18.23
CA MET A 534 5.46 -36.71 17.51
C MET A 534 5.05 -37.80 18.50
N ASP A 535 4.23 -38.74 18.05
CA ASP A 535 3.99 -39.99 18.76
C ASP A 535 5.03 -41.04 18.36
N ILE A 536 5.49 -41.81 19.34
CA ILE A 536 6.53 -42.82 19.14
C ILE A 536 6.05 -44.13 19.76
N VAL A 537 6.20 -45.23 19.02
CA VAL A 537 6.03 -46.58 19.53
C VAL A 537 7.36 -47.31 19.37
N ILE A 538 7.92 -47.76 20.49
CA ILE A 538 9.14 -48.56 20.51
C ILE A 538 8.79 -49.95 20.99
N ARG A 539 9.18 -50.96 20.20
CA ARG A 539 9.15 -52.35 20.59
C ARG A 539 10.58 -52.88 20.65
N MET A 540 10.93 -53.48 21.77
CA MET A 540 12.21 -54.14 21.99
C MET A 540 11.96 -55.58 22.45
N ASP A 541 12.37 -56.54 21.63
CA ASP A 541 12.18 -57.95 21.95
C ASP A 541 13.48 -58.56 22.47
N LEU A 542 13.42 -59.11 23.68
CA LEU A 542 14.54 -59.73 24.37
C LEU A 542 14.36 -61.24 24.38
N SER A 543 15.28 -61.97 23.76
CA SER A 543 15.32 -63.43 23.87
C SER A 543 15.96 -63.86 25.19
N ASP A 544 15.67 -65.07 25.63
CA ASP A 544 16.50 -65.74 26.64
C ASP A 544 17.94 -65.93 26.12
N PRO A 545 18.92 -66.17 27.03
CA PRO A 545 20.29 -66.44 26.63
C PRO A 545 20.37 -67.63 25.65
N MET A 546 20.82 -67.34 24.42
CA MET A 546 21.02 -68.35 23.39
C MET A 546 22.51 -68.66 23.21
N PRO A 547 22.88 -69.92 22.96
CA PRO A 547 24.26 -70.25 22.60
C PRO A 547 24.61 -69.63 21.24
N PRO A 548 25.82 -69.09 21.04
CA PRO A 548 26.19 -68.42 19.79
C PRO A 548 25.96 -69.26 18.52
N LYS A 549 26.10 -70.59 18.61
CA LYS A 549 25.88 -71.53 17.50
C LYS A 549 24.41 -71.65 17.05
N ALA A 550 23.46 -71.13 17.83
CA ALA A 550 22.03 -71.17 17.50
C ALA A 550 21.63 -70.18 16.41
N ILE A 551 22.45 -69.16 16.14
CA ILE A 551 22.20 -68.15 15.11
C ILE A 551 23.01 -68.49 13.87
N LYS A 552 22.37 -68.52 12.70
CA LYS A 552 23.02 -68.93 11.42
C LYS A 552 24.29 -68.14 11.12
N ILE A 553 24.29 -66.83 11.35
CA ILE A 553 25.45 -65.93 11.15
C ILE A 553 26.69 -66.39 11.93
N ASN A 554 26.48 -67.02 13.09
CA ASN A 554 27.55 -67.47 13.99
C ASN A 554 27.85 -68.97 13.85
N SER A 555 27.07 -69.70 13.05
CA SER A 555 27.34 -71.11 12.78
C SER A 555 28.54 -71.20 11.85
N LYS A 556 29.65 -71.78 12.31
CA LYS A 556 30.83 -72.11 11.48
C LYS A 556 30.53 -73.23 10.45
N ALA A 557 29.25 -73.49 10.14
CA ALA A 557 28.78 -74.63 9.36
C ALA A 557 28.65 -74.36 7.86
N GLY A 558 29.18 -73.23 7.35
CA GLY A 558 29.28 -72.95 5.92
C GLY A 558 30.53 -73.54 5.22
N LEU A 559 31.40 -74.26 5.94
CA LEU A 559 32.68 -74.76 5.39
C LEU A 559 32.91 -76.28 5.52
N ALA A 560 31.96 -77.04 6.04
CA ALA A 560 32.13 -78.48 6.15
C ALA A 560 30.78 -79.19 6.21
N GLU A 561 30.16 -79.44 5.06
CA GLU A 561 29.27 -80.59 4.84
C GLU A 561 28.83 -80.66 3.37
N THR A 562 29.72 -81.16 2.53
CA THR A 562 29.36 -81.95 1.35
C THR A 562 30.04 -83.29 1.48
N SER A 563 29.46 -84.17 2.30
CA SER A 563 29.71 -85.61 2.24
C SER A 563 28.35 -86.31 2.39
N PRO A 564 28.01 -87.25 1.49
CA PRO A 564 26.76 -87.99 1.54
C PRO A 564 26.74 -88.96 2.74
N PRO A 565 25.56 -89.44 3.17
CA PRO A 565 25.46 -90.29 4.35
C PRO A 565 26.10 -91.65 4.07
N GLU A 566 27.12 -92.00 4.85
CA GLU A 566 27.59 -93.38 4.95
C GLU A 566 26.58 -94.19 5.76
N ASP A 567 26.10 -95.23 5.10
CA ASP A 567 25.41 -96.40 5.63
C ASP A 567 26.36 -97.20 6.55
N GLU A 568 25.81 -98.15 7.30
CA GLU A 568 26.44 -99.07 8.27
C GLU A 568 26.54 -98.56 9.73
N THR A 569 26.14 -99.28 10.78
CA THR A 569 25.52 -100.61 10.94
C THR A 569 24.94 -100.68 12.37
N ARG A 570 23.73 -101.22 12.51
CA ARG A 570 23.21 -101.82 13.76
C ARG A 570 23.76 -103.24 13.89
N PRO A 571 24.18 -103.70 15.08
CA PRO A 571 24.18 -105.11 15.39
C PRO A 571 23.27 -105.43 16.61
N GLY A 572 22.56 -106.57 16.54
CA GLY A 572 22.01 -107.20 17.73
C GLY A 572 20.63 -107.87 17.61
N ALA A 573 20.36 -108.62 16.53
CA ALA A 573 19.32 -109.64 16.55
C ALA A 573 19.90 -110.94 17.14
N ARG A 574 19.16 -111.54 18.09
CA ARG A 574 19.49 -112.79 18.81
C ARG A 574 19.44 -114.00 17.86
N PRO A 575 20.29 -115.02 18.05
CA PRO A 575 20.05 -116.35 17.53
C PRO A 575 19.19 -117.15 18.52
N VAL A 576 18.24 -117.90 17.95
CA VAL A 576 17.55 -119.03 18.57
C VAL A 576 18.30 -120.26 18.08
N ASP A 577 18.71 -121.13 19.01
CA ASP A 577 18.92 -122.55 18.74
C ASP A 577 18.36 -123.33 19.95
N ASP A 578 17.79 -124.48 19.59
CA ASP A 578 16.89 -125.33 20.34
C ASP A 578 17.57 -126.23 21.40
N GLU A 579 16.72 -126.63 22.36
CA GLU A 579 16.60 -127.95 23.01
C GLU A 579 17.70 -128.54 23.93
N GLU A 580 17.20 -128.91 25.12
CA GLU A 580 17.34 -130.20 25.82
C GLU A 580 18.13 -130.32 27.16
N GLU A 581 17.37 -130.92 28.10
CA GLU A 581 17.73 -131.78 29.24
C GLU A 581 18.14 -131.20 30.63
N ASP A 582 17.38 -131.74 31.61
CA ASP A 582 17.47 -131.82 33.08
C ASP A 582 17.20 -130.62 34.01
#